data_AF-A0A532E937-F1
#
_entry.id   AF-A0A532E937-F1
#
_cell.length_a   1.000
_cell.length_b   1.000
_cell.length_c   1.000
_cell.angle_alpha   90.00
_cell.angle_beta   90.00
_cell.angle_gamma   90.00
#
_symmetry.space_group_name_H-M   'P 1'
#
loop_
_entity.id
_entity.type
_entity.pdbx_description
1 polymer ?
#
loop_
_entity_poly.entity_id
_entity_poly.type
_entity_poly.pdbx_seq_one_letter_code
_entity_poly.pdbx_strand_id
1 'polypeptide(L)'
;GIDDVLFPFLENLRTTPTYIIHGSQDQVMPVELSRKLAGELKNLGYPYIYREHDRTHAMAGGHFFPREELPDLVKWFDDQRRTPVPKALTVVRDASHLLPFGWVRIDATDQIASFSEDLVDKRDASIRQRIYARLTAQVTGPNRIEVKTDRVRQYTLFLNEDLVDLSKPVVITTDGQVSFEGVITPQVDTLLRQARLRQDPGQLYPAHLTLSLPQRPS
;
A
#
# COMPACT_ATOMS: atom_id res chain seq x y z
N GLY A 1 -15.28 -2.34 -16.91
CA GLY A 1 -14.36 -1.30 -16.40
C GLY A 1 -13.89 -1.67 -15.02
N ILE A 2 -12.71 -1.18 -14.60
CA ILE A 2 -12.28 -1.27 -13.19
C ILE A 2 -13.32 -0.52 -12.36
N ASP A 3 -13.92 -1.21 -11.40
CA ASP A 3 -14.95 -0.62 -10.56
C ASP A 3 -14.29 0.31 -9.53
N ASP A 4 -14.81 1.53 -9.39
CA ASP A 4 -14.31 2.56 -8.46
C ASP A 4 -14.27 2.05 -7.00
N VAL A 5 -14.91 0.90 -6.68
CA VAL A 5 -14.72 0.18 -5.41
C VAL A 5 -13.26 -0.19 -5.12
N LEU A 6 -12.38 -0.27 -6.13
CA LEU A 6 -10.96 -0.57 -5.96
C LEU A 6 -10.10 0.67 -5.70
N PHE A 7 -10.63 1.88 -5.91
CA PHE A 7 -9.84 3.11 -5.79
C PHE A 7 -9.24 3.36 -4.40
N PRO A 8 -9.87 2.97 -3.27
CA PRO A 8 -9.24 3.07 -1.96
C PRO A 8 -7.88 2.35 -1.86
N PHE A 9 -7.63 1.33 -2.68
CA PHE A 9 -6.33 0.64 -2.69
C PHE A 9 -5.20 1.48 -3.30
N LEU A 10 -5.49 2.60 -3.97
CA LEU A 10 -4.47 3.54 -4.44
C LEU A 10 -3.69 4.19 -3.28
N GLU A 11 -4.26 4.22 -2.07
CA GLU A 11 -3.53 4.65 -0.87
C GLU A 11 -2.27 3.80 -0.62
N ASN A 12 -2.23 2.56 -1.11
CA ASN A 12 -1.05 1.69 -1.04
C ASN A 12 0.13 2.21 -1.87
N LEU A 13 -0.10 3.11 -2.83
CA LEU A 13 0.93 3.66 -3.73
C LEU A 13 1.68 4.85 -3.14
N ARG A 14 1.51 5.17 -1.84
CA ARG A 14 2.17 6.30 -1.16
C ARG A 14 3.65 6.44 -1.46
N THR A 15 4.35 5.31 -1.56
CA THR A 15 5.80 5.24 -1.76
C THR A 15 6.18 4.72 -3.14
N THR A 16 5.21 4.61 -4.05
CA THR A 16 5.37 4.01 -5.38
C THR A 16 4.92 5.01 -6.44
N PRO A 17 5.84 5.83 -6.96
CA PRO A 17 5.56 6.70 -8.10
C PRO A 17 4.98 5.91 -9.27
N THR A 18 3.98 6.48 -9.93
CA THR A 18 3.23 5.77 -10.98
C THR A 18 3.29 6.52 -12.31
N TYR A 19 3.59 5.83 -13.41
CA TYR A 19 3.51 6.36 -14.76
C TYR A 19 2.37 5.68 -15.52
N ILE A 20 1.38 6.44 -15.96
CA ILE A 20 0.17 5.96 -16.61
C ILE A 20 0.19 6.39 -18.07
N ILE A 21 0.03 5.45 -18.99
CA ILE A 21 -0.11 5.70 -20.44
C ILE A 21 -1.42 5.09 -20.91
N HIS A 22 -2.25 5.86 -21.62
CA HIS A 22 -3.53 5.35 -22.13
C HIS A 22 -3.93 6.04 -23.44
N GLY A 23 -4.49 5.29 -24.39
CA GLY A 23 -5.04 5.85 -25.62
C GLY A 23 -6.46 6.42 -25.44
N SER A 24 -6.71 7.63 -25.92
CA SER A 24 -8.04 8.26 -25.90
C SER A 24 -9.04 7.60 -26.85
N GLN A 25 -8.53 6.84 -27.83
CA GLN A 25 -9.30 6.06 -28.81
C GLN A 25 -9.35 4.57 -28.44
N ASP A 26 -9.02 4.22 -27.19
CA ASP A 26 -9.09 2.84 -26.70
C ASP A 26 -10.55 2.38 -26.61
N GLN A 27 -10.90 1.38 -27.43
CA GLN A 27 -12.24 0.80 -27.49
C GLN A 27 -12.36 -0.50 -26.67
N VAL A 28 -11.25 -0.98 -26.11
CA VAL A 28 -11.20 -2.17 -25.26
C VAL A 28 -11.32 -1.76 -23.80
N MET A 29 -10.51 -0.78 -23.37
CA MET A 29 -10.51 -0.21 -22.03
C MET A 29 -10.87 1.27 -22.10
N PRO A 30 -11.94 1.73 -21.43
CA PRO A 30 -12.31 3.14 -21.45
C PRO A 30 -11.21 4.01 -20.81
N VAL A 31 -10.75 5.03 -21.53
CA VAL A 31 -9.72 5.98 -21.08
C VAL A 31 -10.12 6.72 -19.80
N GLU A 32 -11.42 6.90 -19.57
CA GLU A 32 -12.00 7.47 -18.35
C GLU A 32 -11.49 6.78 -17.07
N LEU A 33 -11.16 5.49 -17.14
CA LEU A 33 -10.59 4.77 -16.00
C LEU A 33 -9.24 5.36 -15.59
N SER A 34 -8.33 5.55 -16.55
CA SER A 34 -7.02 6.17 -16.26
C SER A 34 -7.13 7.63 -15.88
N ARG A 35 -8.07 8.38 -16.47
CA ARG A 35 -8.35 9.78 -16.06
C ARG A 35 -8.78 9.84 -14.59
N LYS A 36 -9.69 8.96 -14.17
CA LYS A 36 -10.12 8.85 -12.77
C LYS A 36 -8.98 8.44 -11.84
N LEU A 37 -8.21 7.40 -12.20
CA LEU A 37 -7.05 6.95 -11.41
C LEU A 37 -6.03 8.09 -11.22
N ALA A 38 -5.71 8.83 -12.28
CA ALA A 38 -4.85 10.01 -12.21
C ALA A 38 -5.44 11.11 -11.30
N GLY A 39 -6.76 11.32 -11.38
CA GLY A 39 -7.48 12.22 -10.47
C GLY A 39 -7.38 11.81 -9.00
N GLU A 40 -7.52 10.52 -8.69
CA GLU A 40 -7.38 10.03 -7.31
C GLU A 40 -5.95 10.12 -6.78
N LEU A 41 -4.94 9.77 -7.59
CA LEU A 41 -3.53 9.96 -7.22
C LEU A 41 -3.21 11.44 -6.96
N LYS A 42 -3.79 12.34 -7.75
CA LYS A 42 -3.72 13.79 -7.52
C LYS A 42 -4.36 14.19 -6.20
N ASN A 43 -5.56 13.70 -5.89
CA ASN A 43 -6.28 13.98 -4.65
C ASN A 43 -5.51 13.49 -3.41
N LEU A 44 -4.84 12.34 -3.51
CA LEU A 44 -3.97 11.79 -2.47
C LEU A 44 -2.64 12.56 -2.34
N GLY A 45 -2.30 13.40 -3.32
CA GLY A 45 -1.01 14.09 -3.39
C GLY A 45 0.17 13.16 -3.70
N TYR A 46 -0.08 12.03 -4.37
CA TYR A 46 0.94 11.04 -4.68
C TYR A 46 1.60 11.33 -6.02
N PRO A 47 2.91 11.03 -6.18
CA PRO A 47 3.62 11.29 -7.42
C PRO A 47 3.09 10.40 -8.54
N TYR A 48 2.61 11.03 -9.62
CA TYR A 48 2.20 10.33 -10.82
C TYR A 48 2.53 11.14 -12.08
N ILE A 49 2.69 10.44 -13.19
CA ILE A 49 2.68 11.00 -14.54
C ILE A 49 1.52 10.36 -15.30
N TYR A 50 0.73 11.17 -15.99
CA TYR A 50 -0.31 10.67 -16.89
C TYR A 50 -0.06 11.16 -18.31
N ARG A 51 0.07 10.22 -19.24
CA ARG A 51 0.19 10.45 -20.68
C ARG A 51 -1.02 9.86 -21.38
N GLU A 52 -1.77 10.73 -22.03
CA GLU A 52 -2.88 10.33 -22.88
C GLU A 52 -2.47 10.60 -24.34
N HIS A 53 -2.71 9.64 -25.24
CA HIS A 53 -2.43 9.81 -26.67
C HIS A 53 -3.68 9.57 -27.52
N ASP A 54 -3.74 10.20 -28.69
CA ASP A 54 -4.86 10.08 -29.65
C ASP A 54 -4.57 9.13 -30.83
N ARG A 55 -3.38 8.52 -30.85
CA ARG A 55 -2.94 7.61 -31.91
C ARG A 55 -3.78 6.33 -31.99
N THR A 56 -3.82 5.74 -33.18
CA THR A 56 -4.45 4.44 -33.45
C THR A 56 -3.48 3.51 -34.20
N HIS A 57 -3.60 2.21 -33.93
CA HIS A 57 -2.85 1.14 -34.59
C HIS A 57 -3.79 0.29 -35.45
N ALA A 58 -3.35 -0.11 -36.65
CA ALA A 58 -4.20 -0.80 -37.63
C ALA A 58 -4.88 -2.07 -37.08
N MET A 59 -4.19 -2.81 -36.19
CA MET A 59 -4.72 -4.05 -35.59
C MET A 59 -5.27 -3.87 -34.18
N ALA A 60 -4.89 -2.81 -33.47
CA ALA A 60 -5.15 -2.68 -32.02
C ALA A 60 -6.01 -1.46 -31.66
N GLY A 61 -6.43 -0.65 -32.66
CA GLY A 61 -7.15 0.59 -32.40
C GLY A 61 -6.34 1.52 -31.49
N GLY A 62 -6.98 2.18 -30.53
CA GLY A 62 -6.29 2.96 -29.50
C GLY A 62 -5.74 2.14 -28.32
N HIS A 63 -5.94 0.82 -28.27
CA HIS A 63 -5.49 -0.05 -27.17
C HIS A 63 -4.06 -0.57 -27.41
N PHE A 64 -3.07 0.32 -27.34
CA PHE A 64 -1.67 -0.06 -27.50
C PHE A 64 -0.72 0.89 -26.77
N PHE A 65 0.52 0.45 -26.57
CA PHE A 65 1.61 1.28 -26.07
C PHE A 65 2.34 1.95 -27.25
N PRO A 66 2.35 3.29 -27.37
CA PRO A 66 3.06 3.98 -28.44
C PRO A 66 4.57 3.93 -28.23
N ARG A 67 5.32 3.58 -29.27
CA ARG A 67 6.79 3.52 -29.20
C ARG A 67 7.40 4.88 -28.86
N GLU A 68 6.75 5.98 -29.23
CA GLU A 68 7.23 7.33 -28.97
C GLU A 68 7.18 7.71 -27.49
N GLU A 69 6.39 7.01 -26.66
CA GLU A 69 6.39 7.21 -25.20
C GLU A 69 7.58 6.53 -24.51
N LEU A 70 8.26 5.59 -25.21
CA LEU A 70 9.32 4.78 -24.63
C LEU A 70 10.52 5.58 -24.11
N PRO A 71 11.06 6.60 -24.83
CA PRO A 71 12.21 7.36 -24.35
C PRO A 71 11.92 8.09 -23.02
N ASP A 72 10.75 8.73 -22.91
CA ASP A 72 10.34 9.45 -21.70
C ASP A 72 10.08 8.49 -20.54
N LEU A 73 9.47 7.33 -20.81
CA LEU A 73 9.26 6.30 -19.80
C LEU A 73 10.57 5.73 -19.26
N VAL A 74 11.54 5.42 -20.13
CA VAL A 74 12.87 4.94 -19.75
C VAL A 74 13.60 5.97 -18.90
N LYS A 75 13.62 7.24 -19.36
CA LYS A 75 14.20 8.34 -18.60
C LYS A 75 13.57 8.47 -17.22
N TRP A 76 12.25 8.34 -17.12
CA TRP A 76 11.57 8.38 -15.83
C TRP A 76 11.98 7.22 -14.93
N PHE A 77 12.13 6.00 -15.48
CA PHE A 77 12.62 4.84 -14.71
C PHE A 77 14.03 5.06 -14.15
N ASP A 78 14.92 5.73 -14.90
CA ASP A 78 16.29 6.02 -14.46
C ASP A 78 16.33 6.85 -13.16
N ASP A 79 15.32 7.68 -12.94
CA ASP A 79 15.17 8.53 -11.76
C ASP A 79 14.47 7.81 -10.58
N GLN A 80 13.87 6.63 -10.80
CA GLN A 80 13.16 5.91 -9.74
C GLN A 80 14.13 5.08 -8.89
N ARG A 81 14.05 5.24 -7.57
CA ARG A 81 14.74 4.37 -6.61
C ARG A 81 13.73 3.89 -5.58
N ARG A 82 13.74 2.59 -5.33
CA ARG A 82 12.94 2.00 -4.27
C ARG A 82 13.52 2.39 -2.92
N THR A 83 12.67 2.84 -2.01
CA THR A 83 12.97 2.97 -0.57
C THR A 83 12.46 1.72 0.14
N PRO A 84 13.31 0.76 0.54
CA PRO A 84 12.84 -0.52 1.08
C PRO A 84 12.08 -0.38 2.40
N VAL A 85 12.48 0.60 3.22
CA VAL A 85 11.94 0.88 4.56
C VAL A 85 11.52 2.36 4.65
N PRO A 86 10.39 2.75 4.03
CA PRO A 86 9.94 4.14 4.03
C PRO A 86 9.51 4.57 5.43
N LYS A 87 9.77 5.82 5.83
CA LYS A 87 9.38 6.34 7.16
C LYS A 87 7.87 6.47 7.35
N ALA A 88 7.10 6.46 6.27
CA ALA A 88 5.64 6.46 6.32
C ALA A 88 5.08 5.52 5.25
N LEU A 89 4.06 4.75 5.60
CA LEU A 89 3.29 3.94 4.67
C LEU A 89 1.81 3.96 5.03
N THR A 90 0.98 3.66 4.05
CA THR A 90 -0.45 3.41 4.22
C THR A 90 -0.74 2.06 3.58
N VAL A 91 -1.50 1.23 4.29
CA VAL A 91 -1.97 -0.06 3.79
C VAL A 91 -3.49 -0.13 3.92
N VAL A 92 -4.16 -0.43 2.81
CA VAL A 92 -5.59 -0.70 2.69
C VAL A 92 -5.73 -2.13 2.20
N ARG A 93 -6.48 -2.95 2.93
CA ARG A 93 -6.72 -4.38 2.62
C ARG A 93 -8.19 -4.73 2.72
N ASP A 94 -8.61 -5.66 1.89
CA ASP A 94 -9.81 -6.46 2.11
C ASP A 94 -9.48 -7.69 2.97
N ALA A 95 -10.49 -8.48 3.35
CA ALA A 95 -10.33 -9.61 4.26
C ALA A 95 -9.51 -10.77 3.67
N SER A 96 -9.37 -10.91 2.35
CA SER A 96 -8.61 -12.01 1.75
C SER A 96 -7.11 -11.73 1.56
N HIS A 97 -6.67 -10.46 1.69
CA HIS A 97 -5.28 -10.06 1.42
C HIS A 97 -4.57 -9.42 2.62
N LEU A 98 -4.44 -10.14 3.73
CA LEU A 98 -3.78 -9.64 4.96
C LEU A 98 -2.26 -9.89 5.01
N LEU A 99 -1.60 -9.97 3.86
CA LEU A 99 -0.15 -10.17 3.77
C LEU A 99 0.63 -8.91 4.21
N PRO A 100 1.88 -9.06 4.71
CA PRO A 100 2.73 -7.93 5.03
C PRO A 100 2.84 -6.92 3.88
N PHE A 101 2.89 -5.64 4.23
CA PHE A 101 3.08 -4.53 3.30
C PHE A 101 4.17 -3.60 3.85
N GLY A 102 5.36 -3.62 3.25
CA GLY A 102 6.52 -2.98 3.85
C GLY A 102 6.79 -3.53 5.26
N TRP A 103 6.94 -2.63 6.22
CA TRP A 103 7.21 -2.97 7.62
C TRP A 103 5.97 -3.13 8.50
N VAL A 104 4.77 -3.25 7.92
CA VAL A 104 3.53 -3.52 8.68
C VAL A 104 2.79 -4.75 8.16
N ARG A 105 1.90 -5.31 9.00
CA ARG A 105 0.88 -6.28 8.61
C ARG A 105 -0.38 -6.05 9.44
N ILE A 106 -1.54 -6.09 8.81
CA ILE A 106 -2.83 -6.17 9.51
C ILE A 106 -3.07 -7.65 9.81
N ASP A 107 -3.23 -8.01 11.09
CA ASP A 107 -3.39 -9.39 11.53
C ASP A 107 -4.87 -9.78 11.71
N ALA A 108 -5.69 -8.82 12.14
CA ALA A 108 -7.13 -9.01 12.33
C ALA A 108 -7.89 -7.71 12.09
N THR A 109 -9.13 -7.83 11.59
CA THR A 109 -10.00 -6.70 11.23
C THR A 109 -11.39 -6.89 11.80
N ASP A 110 -12.17 -5.81 11.83
CA ASP A 110 -13.63 -5.91 11.90
C ASP A 110 -14.19 -6.59 10.63
N GLN A 111 -15.51 -6.74 10.53
CA GLN A 111 -16.11 -7.23 9.30
C GLN A 111 -15.89 -6.22 8.16
N ILE A 112 -15.16 -6.65 7.14
CA ILE A 112 -14.84 -5.87 5.94
C ILE A 112 -15.16 -6.67 4.69
N ALA A 113 -15.12 -6.02 3.53
CA ALA A 113 -15.22 -6.64 2.23
C ALA A 113 -14.18 -7.76 2.06
N SER A 114 -14.54 -8.80 1.32
CA SER A 114 -13.65 -9.91 0.97
C SER A 114 -13.76 -10.18 -0.52
N PHE A 115 -12.65 -10.09 -1.25
CA PHE A 115 -12.63 -10.45 -2.66
C PHE A 115 -12.29 -11.94 -2.82
N SER A 116 -13.12 -12.66 -3.59
CA SER A 116 -12.74 -13.95 -4.17
C SER A 116 -11.79 -13.74 -5.34
N GLU A 117 -11.02 -14.77 -5.70
CA GLU A 117 -10.19 -14.78 -6.92
C GLU A 117 -11.04 -14.46 -8.17
N ASP A 118 -12.31 -14.87 -8.18
CA ASP A 118 -13.31 -14.44 -9.15
C ASP A 118 -13.92 -13.09 -8.73
N LEU A 119 -13.33 -11.99 -9.18
CA LEU A 119 -13.79 -10.59 -8.96
C LEU A 119 -15.20 -10.28 -9.51
N VAL A 120 -15.83 -11.25 -10.16
CA VAL A 120 -17.16 -11.13 -10.79
C VAL A 120 -18.28 -11.53 -9.82
N ASP A 121 -18.03 -12.45 -8.88
CA ASP A 121 -19.12 -13.27 -8.34
C ASP A 121 -19.70 -12.82 -7.00
N LYS A 122 -19.11 -11.84 -6.30
CA LYS A 122 -19.70 -11.33 -5.05
C LYS A 122 -19.53 -9.83 -4.94
N ARG A 123 -20.53 -9.07 -5.37
CA ARG A 123 -20.70 -7.68 -4.94
C ARG A 123 -21.62 -7.63 -3.73
N ASP A 124 -21.12 -8.16 -2.61
CA ASP A 124 -21.81 -7.99 -1.33
C ASP A 124 -21.87 -6.51 -0.92
N ALA A 125 -22.66 -6.21 0.11
CA ALA A 125 -22.86 -4.83 0.54
C ALA A 125 -21.55 -4.14 0.94
N SER A 126 -20.62 -4.88 1.55
CA SER A 126 -19.34 -4.37 2.02
C SER A 126 -18.43 -3.90 0.88
N ILE A 127 -18.38 -4.64 -0.24
CA ILE A 127 -17.63 -4.22 -1.44
C ILE A 127 -18.23 -2.95 -2.04
N ARG A 128 -19.56 -2.88 -2.19
CA ARG A 128 -20.25 -1.69 -2.74
C ARG A 128 -20.04 -0.46 -1.87
N GLN A 129 -20.02 -0.65 -0.55
CA GLN A 129 -19.79 0.38 0.45
C GLN A 129 -18.31 0.68 0.71
N ARG A 130 -17.38 -0.03 0.03
CA ARG A 130 -15.93 0.15 0.15
C ARG A 130 -15.43 -0.02 1.60
N ILE A 131 -16.00 -1.00 2.30
CA ILE A 131 -15.65 -1.29 3.68
C ILE A 131 -14.35 -2.09 3.68
N TYR A 132 -13.22 -1.42 3.87
CA TYR A 132 -11.89 -2.03 3.93
C TYR A 132 -11.21 -1.71 5.27
N ALA A 133 -10.18 -2.47 5.62
CA ALA A 133 -9.31 -2.12 6.72
C ALA A 133 -8.20 -1.19 6.22
N ARG A 134 -7.89 -0.16 7.00
CA ARG A 134 -6.81 0.79 6.71
C ARG A 134 -5.89 0.94 7.92
N LEU A 135 -4.59 0.95 7.66
CA LEU A 135 -3.56 1.28 8.63
C LEU A 135 -2.56 2.25 8.00
N THR A 136 -2.32 3.39 8.65
CA THR A 136 -1.23 4.31 8.30
C THR A 136 -0.23 4.31 9.43
N ALA A 137 1.04 4.03 9.12
CA ALA A 137 2.12 4.03 10.09
C ALA A 137 3.21 5.02 9.67
N GLN A 138 3.72 5.79 10.62
CA GLN A 138 4.71 6.83 10.39
C GLN A 138 5.71 6.90 11.55
N VAL A 139 7.01 6.90 11.24
CA VAL A 139 8.06 7.28 12.19
C VAL A 139 8.02 8.80 12.33
N THR A 140 7.59 9.31 13.48
CA THR A 140 7.38 10.75 13.73
C THR A 140 8.55 11.42 14.46
N GLY A 141 9.47 10.62 14.99
CA GLY A 141 10.68 11.10 15.64
C GLY A 141 11.57 9.95 16.08
N PRO A 142 12.66 10.24 16.82
CA PRO A 142 13.52 9.21 17.39
C PRO A 142 12.70 8.24 18.24
N ASN A 143 12.70 6.96 17.87
CA ASN A 143 12.02 5.89 18.58
C ASN A 143 10.51 6.12 18.80
N ARG A 144 9.86 6.88 17.91
CA ARG A 144 8.42 7.19 17.99
C ARG A 144 7.73 6.81 16.70
N ILE A 145 6.70 5.97 16.80
CA ILE A 145 5.86 5.57 15.66
C ILE A 145 4.40 5.91 15.91
N GLU A 146 3.89 6.77 15.04
CA GLU A 146 2.50 7.12 14.72
C GLU A 146 1.75 5.97 14.05
N VAL A 147 0.71 5.37 14.63
CA VAL A 147 -0.19 4.46 13.91
C VAL A 147 -1.63 4.96 13.97
N LYS A 148 -2.30 5.03 12.82
CA LYS A 148 -3.73 5.32 12.71
C LYS A 148 -4.44 4.16 12.05
N THR A 149 -5.58 3.75 12.60
CA THR A 149 -6.30 2.58 12.13
C THR A 149 -7.78 2.83 11.87
N ASP A 150 -8.30 2.12 10.88
CA ASP A 150 -9.73 2.00 10.59
C ASP A 150 -10.05 0.52 10.34
N ARG A 151 -11.00 -0.02 11.10
CA ARG A 151 -11.43 -1.43 11.05
C ARG A 151 -10.32 -2.47 11.28
N VAL A 152 -9.26 -2.10 11.99
CA VAL A 152 -8.18 -3.00 12.40
C VAL A 152 -8.40 -3.38 13.86
N ARG A 153 -8.30 -4.67 14.17
CA ARG A 153 -8.35 -5.23 15.54
C ARG A 153 -6.98 -5.68 16.04
N GLN A 154 -6.07 -6.03 15.14
CA GLN A 154 -4.70 -6.39 15.48
C GLN A 154 -3.78 -6.09 14.30
N TYR A 155 -2.56 -5.64 14.60
CA TYR A 155 -1.53 -5.44 13.59
C TYR A 155 -0.14 -5.73 14.15
N THR A 156 0.81 -5.97 13.25
CA THR A 156 2.21 -6.21 13.56
C THR A 156 3.08 -5.18 12.88
N LEU A 157 4.00 -4.59 13.64
CA LEU A 157 5.10 -3.77 13.13
C LEU A 157 6.36 -4.63 13.07
N PHE A 158 7.06 -4.61 11.94
CA PHE A 158 8.37 -5.23 11.77
C PHE A 158 9.42 -4.13 11.85
N LEU A 159 10.39 -4.27 12.76
CA LEU A 159 11.29 -3.18 13.13
C LEU A 159 12.75 -3.56 12.86
N ASN A 160 13.51 -2.57 12.42
CA ASN A 160 14.95 -2.61 12.22
C ASN A 160 15.57 -1.25 12.58
N GLU A 161 16.89 -1.14 12.47
CA GLU A 161 17.64 0.07 12.81
C GLU A 161 17.36 1.26 11.87
N ASP A 162 16.83 1.00 10.66
CA ASP A 162 16.39 2.07 9.78
C ASP A 162 15.12 2.76 10.28
N LEU A 163 14.31 2.10 11.13
CA LEU A 163 13.07 2.68 11.67
C LEU A 163 13.29 3.30 13.05
N VAL A 164 13.96 2.58 13.94
CA VAL A 164 14.11 2.91 15.36
C VAL A 164 15.45 2.43 15.91
N ASP A 165 15.96 3.06 16.96
CA ASP A 165 17.11 2.55 17.72
C ASP A 165 16.65 1.45 18.69
N LEU A 166 16.89 0.18 18.34
CA LEU A 166 16.45 -0.97 19.14
C LEU A 166 17.16 -1.08 20.50
N SER A 167 18.24 -0.31 20.75
CA SER A 167 18.91 -0.28 22.06
C SER A 167 18.20 0.67 23.05
N LYS A 168 17.18 1.40 22.61
CA LYS A 168 16.44 2.39 23.41
C LYS A 168 14.95 2.03 23.46
N PRO A 169 14.21 2.52 24.46
CA PRO A 169 12.77 2.39 24.48
C PRO A 169 12.13 2.95 23.21
N VAL A 170 11.19 2.21 22.63
CA VAL A 170 10.36 2.61 21.50
C VAL A 170 8.96 2.91 22.01
N VAL A 171 8.38 4.03 21.56
CA VAL A 171 7.01 4.43 21.87
C VAL A 171 6.17 4.28 20.61
N ILE A 172 5.11 3.48 20.70
CA ILE A 172 4.12 3.30 19.64
C ILE A 172 2.80 3.87 20.12
N THR A 173 2.29 4.88 19.39
CA THR A 173 0.98 5.46 19.66
C THR A 173 0.01 4.98 18.58
N THR A 174 -1.09 4.35 18.98
CA THR A 174 -2.17 3.98 18.07
C THR A 174 -3.40 4.83 18.33
N ASP A 175 -3.93 5.46 17.27
CA ASP A 175 -5.14 6.31 17.35
C ASP A 175 -5.07 7.38 18.45
N GLY A 176 -3.88 7.93 18.67
CA GLY A 176 -3.62 8.96 19.68
C GLY A 176 -3.34 8.45 21.10
N GLN A 177 -3.41 7.13 21.35
CA GLN A 177 -3.10 6.53 22.66
C GLN A 177 -1.82 5.70 22.62
N VAL A 178 -1.02 5.73 23.69
CA VAL A 178 0.18 4.90 23.79
C VAL A 178 -0.25 3.42 23.86
N SER A 179 0.11 2.67 22.83
CA SER A 179 -0.17 1.24 22.71
C SER A 179 1.02 0.36 23.14
N PHE A 180 2.23 0.93 23.15
CA PHE A 180 3.43 0.28 23.64
C PHE A 180 4.49 1.31 24.01
N GLU A 181 5.21 1.07 25.10
CA GLU A 181 6.41 1.79 25.48
C GLU A 181 7.39 0.82 26.14
N GLY A 182 8.58 0.66 25.55
CA GLY A 182 9.58 -0.26 26.09
C GLY A 182 10.69 -0.60 25.10
N VAL A 183 11.71 -1.32 25.58
CA VAL A 183 12.81 -1.81 24.72
C VAL A 183 12.34 -3.06 23.98
N ILE A 184 12.61 -3.12 22.68
CA ILE A 184 12.27 -4.27 21.83
C ILE A 184 13.56 -5.03 21.50
N THR A 185 13.65 -6.28 21.97
CA THR A 185 14.88 -7.07 21.82
C THR A 185 14.94 -7.71 20.43
N PRO A 186 15.96 -7.41 19.59
CA PRO A 186 16.14 -8.08 18.31
C PRO A 186 16.47 -9.57 18.51
N GLN A 187 15.98 -10.41 17.59
CA GLN A 187 16.22 -11.85 17.60
C GLN A 187 16.69 -12.33 16.22
N VAL A 188 17.82 -13.06 16.19
CA VAL A 188 18.37 -13.64 14.95
C VAL A 188 17.36 -14.59 14.29
N ASP A 189 16.62 -15.35 15.08
CA ASP A 189 15.58 -16.24 14.58
C ASP A 189 14.46 -15.46 13.86
N THR A 190 13.99 -14.34 14.44
CA THR A 190 13.04 -13.44 13.79
C THR A 190 13.60 -12.89 12.47
N LEU A 191 14.85 -12.43 12.47
CA LEU A 191 15.54 -11.94 11.27
C LEU A 191 15.54 -13.00 10.15
N LEU A 192 15.97 -14.22 10.43
CA LEU A 192 16.08 -15.30 9.44
C LEU A 192 14.71 -15.73 8.91
N ARG A 193 13.69 -15.83 9.78
CA ARG A 193 12.32 -16.12 9.35
C ARG A 193 11.78 -15.02 8.43
N GLN A 194 11.95 -13.75 8.79
CA GLN A 194 11.49 -12.63 7.97
C GLN A 194 12.23 -12.55 6.62
N ALA A 195 13.55 -12.76 6.62
CA ALA A 195 14.33 -12.79 5.39
C ALA A 195 13.83 -13.89 4.43
N ARG A 196 13.55 -15.09 4.95
CA ARG A 196 13.00 -16.20 4.16
C ARG A 196 11.60 -15.89 3.60
N LEU A 197 10.72 -15.28 4.41
CA LEU A 197 9.34 -14.98 4.00
C LEU A 197 9.27 -13.85 2.97
N ARG A 198 10.14 -12.84 3.10
CA ARG A 198 10.10 -11.62 2.28
C ARG A 198 10.93 -11.73 1.01
N GLN A 199 11.98 -12.57 1.02
CA GLN A 199 12.92 -12.75 -0.09
C GLN A 199 13.47 -11.42 -0.62
N ASP A 200 13.68 -10.46 0.28
CA ASP A 200 14.08 -9.10 -0.04
C ASP A 200 15.20 -8.65 0.91
N PRO A 201 16.45 -8.51 0.41
CA PRO A 201 17.58 -8.13 1.24
C PRO A 201 17.48 -6.69 1.76
N GLY A 202 16.62 -5.84 1.18
CA GLY A 202 16.33 -4.49 1.68
C GLY A 202 15.32 -4.46 2.82
N GLN A 203 14.67 -5.58 3.15
CA GLN A 203 13.63 -5.66 4.19
C GLN A 203 13.95 -6.74 5.23
N LEU A 204 15.02 -6.49 5.97
CA LEU A 204 15.49 -7.33 7.06
C LEU A 204 15.01 -6.78 8.41
N TYR A 205 14.20 -7.56 9.12
CA TYR A 205 13.59 -7.15 10.38
C TYR A 205 13.97 -8.11 11.50
N PRO A 206 14.90 -7.74 12.40
CA PRO A 206 15.27 -8.57 13.54
C PRO A 206 14.24 -8.53 14.69
N ALA A 207 13.30 -7.59 14.67
CA ALA A 207 12.27 -7.45 15.68
C ALA A 207 10.89 -7.33 15.04
N HIS A 208 9.86 -7.77 15.77
CA HIS A 208 8.47 -7.45 15.46
C HIS A 208 7.69 -7.22 16.76
N LEU A 209 6.62 -6.45 16.66
CA LEU A 209 5.71 -6.15 17.77
C LEU A 209 4.27 -6.27 17.27
N THR A 210 3.50 -7.16 17.88
CA THR A 210 2.07 -7.34 17.60
C THR A 210 1.26 -6.58 18.63
N LEU A 211 0.32 -5.76 18.16
CA LEU A 211 -0.51 -4.87 18.96
C LEU A 211 -1.98 -5.18 18.69
N SER A 212 -2.71 -5.46 19.76
CA SER A 212 -4.15 -5.69 19.74
C SER A 212 -4.89 -4.41 20.13
N LEU A 213 -5.98 -4.11 19.43
CA LEU A 213 -6.81 -2.94 19.66
C LEU A 213 -8.13 -3.35 20.31
N PRO A 214 -8.66 -2.51 21.22
CA PRO A 214 -9.98 -2.74 21.78
C PRO A 214 -11.01 -2.71 20.66
N GLN A 215 -12.02 -3.58 20.75
CA GLN A 215 -13.12 -3.58 19.81
C GLN A 215 -13.85 -2.23 19.93
N ARG A 216 -13.89 -1.45 18.84
CA ARG A 216 -14.67 -0.22 18.81
C ARG A 216 -16.16 -0.59 18.85
N PRO A 217 -16.99 0.08 19.68
CA PRO A 217 -18.43 -0.11 19.62
C PRO A 217 -18.92 0.25 18.21
N SER A 218 -19.75 -0.64 17.65
CA SER A 218 -20.41 -0.49 16.35
C SER A 218 -21.38 0.67 16.31
#